data_AF-A0A2R2IVV5-F1
#
_entry.id   AF-A0A2R2IVV5-F1
#
_cell.length_a   1.000
_cell.length_b   1.000
_cell.length_c   1.000
_cell.angle_alpha   90.00
_cell.angle_beta   90.00
_cell.angle_gamma   90.00
#
_symmetry.space_group_name_H-M   'P 1'
#
loop_
_entity.id
_entity.type
_entity.pdbx_description
1 polymer ?
#
loop_
_entity_poly.entity_id
_entity_poly.type
_entity_poly.pdbx_seq_one_letter_code
_entity_poly.pdbx_strand_id
1 'polypeptide(L)'
;MPALLRRTLLASLSLILVACATQPSKITQTAGGCVGQVMPPPAGMSAAQNSALLAKAVAAPGNGGLCEGAVYQQDAAAPGVTVYRVWDSAKPNSRLGRWWSFSQPQGPVAKYQADNAICPSWSQLNSVVRCQLKAGVQVAVGTGQSANCAPDPDFPPSPVNQVYVPNTSPDDIQVENCQDEGAFPPAM
;
A
#
# COMPACT_ATOMS: atom_id res chain seq x y z
N MET A 1 -14.05 73.00 -48.28
CA MET A 1 -14.95 72.91 -47.11
C MET A 1 -14.97 71.45 -46.65
N PRO A 2 -15.01 71.21 -45.33
CA PRO A 2 -14.20 70.22 -44.57
C PRO A 2 -14.77 68.78 -44.69
N ALA A 3 -14.03 67.70 -44.40
CA ALA A 3 -13.73 67.28 -43.03
C ALA A 3 -12.65 66.18 -42.96
N LEU A 4 -11.74 66.35 -41.99
CA LEU A 4 -10.95 65.30 -41.38
C LEU A 4 -11.87 64.25 -40.74
N LEU A 5 -11.47 62.97 -40.74
CA LEU A 5 -11.59 62.15 -39.52
C LEU A 5 -10.56 61.00 -39.48
N ARG A 6 -9.59 61.16 -38.57
CA ARG A 6 -8.76 60.10 -37.97
C ARG A 6 -9.63 59.08 -37.24
N ARG A 7 -9.25 57.80 -37.25
CA ARG A 7 -9.45 56.82 -36.14
C ARG A 7 -8.69 55.52 -36.46
N THR A 8 -7.48 55.36 -35.92
CA THR A 8 -7.12 54.48 -34.78
C THR A 8 -7.02 53.00 -35.13
N LEU A 9 -5.78 52.56 -35.44
CA LEU A 9 -5.36 51.16 -35.38
C LEU A 9 -5.37 50.69 -33.92
N LEU A 10 -6.28 49.78 -33.56
CA LEU A 10 -6.21 48.99 -32.34
C LEU A 10 -5.42 47.71 -32.65
N ALA A 11 -4.15 47.69 -32.27
CA ALA A 11 -3.35 46.47 -32.26
C ALA A 11 -3.65 45.69 -30.96
N SER A 12 -4.48 44.64 -31.08
CA SER A 12 -4.83 43.74 -29.99
C SER A 12 -3.69 42.77 -29.71
N LEU A 13 -2.83 43.11 -28.74
CA LEU A 13 -1.77 42.24 -28.24
C LEU A 13 -2.39 41.16 -27.34
N SER A 14 -2.67 39.98 -27.89
CA SER A 14 -3.18 38.83 -27.14
C SER A 14 -2.01 38.12 -26.45
N LEU A 15 -1.86 38.35 -25.14
CA LEU A 15 -1.00 37.55 -24.27
C LEU A 15 -1.57 36.13 -24.15
N ILE A 16 -0.92 35.14 -24.74
CA ILE A 16 -1.26 33.72 -24.56
C ILE A 16 -0.54 33.24 -23.30
N LEU A 17 -1.24 33.26 -22.17
CA LEU A 17 -0.84 32.56 -20.94
C LEU A 17 -1.00 31.06 -21.16
N VAL A 18 0.11 30.36 -21.44
CA VAL A 18 0.16 28.90 -21.44
C VAL A 18 0.18 28.44 -19.98
N ALA A 19 -0.99 28.17 -19.41
CA ALA A 19 -1.10 27.48 -18.13
C ALA A 19 -0.92 25.97 -18.37
N CYS A 20 0.21 25.42 -17.91
CA CYS A 20 0.39 23.97 -17.80
C CYS A 20 -0.58 23.43 -16.73
N ALA A 21 -1.74 22.95 -17.16
CA ALA A 21 -2.62 22.16 -16.30
C ALA A 21 -2.01 20.76 -16.11
N THR A 22 -1.41 20.52 -14.94
CA THR A 22 -1.08 19.18 -14.47
C THR A 22 -2.39 18.42 -14.23
N GLN A 23 -2.73 17.49 -15.14
CA GLN A 23 -3.88 16.61 -14.94
C GLN A 23 -3.63 15.70 -13.73
N PRO A 24 -4.58 15.57 -12.79
CA PRO A 24 -4.46 14.59 -11.72
C PRO A 24 -4.46 13.18 -12.33
N SER A 25 -3.43 12.40 -11.99
CA SER A 25 -3.28 11.01 -12.43
C SER A 25 -4.54 10.22 -12.11
N LYS A 26 -5.25 9.77 -13.14
CA LYS A 26 -6.39 8.86 -12.97
C LYS A 26 -5.88 7.57 -12.34
N ILE A 27 -6.39 7.25 -11.16
CA ILE A 27 -6.15 5.95 -10.53
C ILE A 27 -6.79 4.89 -11.44
N THR A 28 -5.97 3.98 -11.98
CA THR A 28 -6.43 2.86 -12.80
C THR A 28 -7.25 1.93 -11.92
N GLN A 29 -8.57 1.93 -12.11
CA GLN A 29 -9.48 0.95 -11.52
C GLN A 29 -9.56 -0.27 -12.46
N THR A 30 -9.37 -1.47 -11.92
CA THR A 30 -9.62 -2.71 -12.65
C THR A 30 -11.13 -2.96 -12.75
N ALA A 31 -11.55 -3.84 -13.67
CA ALA A 31 -12.96 -4.20 -13.81
C ALA A 31 -13.58 -4.79 -12.52
N GLY A 32 -12.74 -5.27 -11.58
CA GLY A 32 -13.15 -5.76 -10.27
C GLY A 32 -13.26 -4.69 -9.18
N GLY A 33 -13.05 -3.41 -9.50
CA GLY A 33 -13.08 -2.31 -8.53
C GLY A 33 -11.81 -2.18 -7.69
N CYS A 34 -10.76 -2.96 -7.98
CA CYS A 34 -9.44 -2.77 -7.38
C CYS A 34 -8.78 -1.53 -7.96
N VAL A 35 -8.00 -0.82 -7.14
CA VAL A 35 -7.24 0.36 -7.55
C VAL A 35 -5.76 0.05 -7.53
N GLY A 36 -4.99 0.63 -8.47
CA GLY A 36 -3.56 0.38 -8.56
C GLY A 36 -3.24 -0.90 -9.33
N GLN A 37 -2.05 -1.45 -9.11
CA GLN A 37 -1.55 -2.66 -9.78
C GLN A 37 -0.74 -3.48 -8.80
N VAL A 38 -0.77 -4.81 -8.98
CA VAL A 38 0.11 -5.72 -8.23
C VAL A 38 1.57 -5.45 -8.64
N MET A 39 2.42 -5.13 -7.66
CA MET A 39 3.83 -4.86 -7.92
C MET A 39 4.58 -6.13 -8.33
N PRO A 40 5.58 -6.09 -9.22
CA PRO A 40 6.40 -7.26 -9.53
C PRO A 40 7.15 -7.78 -8.27
N PRO A 41 7.58 -9.05 -8.28
CA PRO A 41 8.38 -9.59 -7.18
C PRO A 41 9.68 -8.77 -7.01
N PRO A 42 10.06 -8.43 -5.76
CA PRO A 42 11.36 -7.80 -5.50
C PRO A 42 12.50 -8.78 -5.80
N ALA A 43 13.73 -8.26 -5.87
CA ALA A 43 14.93 -9.08 -6.06
C ALA A 43 15.05 -10.16 -4.97
N GLY A 44 15.38 -11.39 -5.38
CA GLY A 44 15.43 -12.56 -4.50
C GLY A 44 14.08 -13.28 -4.35
N MET A 45 13.08 -12.89 -5.13
CA MET A 45 11.81 -13.61 -5.23
C MET A 45 11.42 -13.87 -6.69
N SER A 46 10.66 -14.95 -6.86
CA SER A 46 10.12 -15.37 -8.14
C SER A 46 8.61 -15.46 -8.11
N ALA A 47 7.96 -15.25 -9.26
CA ALA A 47 6.54 -15.52 -9.41
C ALA A 47 6.22 -17.00 -9.16
N ALA A 48 5.15 -17.26 -8.41
CA ALA A 48 4.70 -18.60 -8.07
C ALA A 48 3.17 -18.72 -8.20
N GLN A 49 2.68 -19.96 -8.15
CA GLN A 49 1.25 -20.26 -8.22
C GLN A 49 0.83 -20.99 -6.94
N ASN A 50 -0.10 -20.40 -6.20
CA ASN A 50 -0.69 -21.00 -5.01
C ASN A 50 -2.07 -20.39 -4.73
N SER A 51 -3.10 -20.96 -5.35
CA SER A 51 -4.47 -20.47 -5.24
C SER A 51 -4.99 -20.54 -3.80
N ALA A 52 -4.58 -21.54 -3.02
CA ALA A 52 -5.00 -21.69 -1.62
C ALA A 52 -4.42 -20.58 -0.73
N LEU A 53 -3.17 -20.18 -0.96
CA LEU A 53 -2.57 -19.03 -0.28
C LEU A 53 -3.25 -17.73 -0.68
N LEU A 54 -3.46 -17.52 -1.98
CA LEU A 54 -4.09 -16.31 -2.49
C LEU A 54 -5.53 -16.15 -1.97
N ALA A 55 -6.30 -17.25 -1.90
CA ALA A 55 -7.66 -17.26 -1.35
C ALA A 55 -7.72 -16.91 0.16
N LYS A 56 -6.61 -17.04 0.90
CA LYS A 56 -6.53 -16.60 2.30
C LYS A 56 -6.22 -15.11 2.45
N ALA A 57 -5.72 -14.46 1.39
CA ALA A 57 -5.28 -13.08 1.40
C ALA A 57 -6.29 -12.14 0.72
N VAL A 58 -6.91 -12.59 -0.37
CA VAL A 58 -7.93 -11.84 -1.09
C VAL A 58 -9.26 -11.92 -0.35
N ALA A 59 -9.92 -10.77 -0.19
CA ALA A 59 -11.20 -10.70 0.49
C ALA A 59 -12.23 -9.84 -0.28
N ALA A 60 -13.49 -10.06 0.04
CA ALA A 60 -14.59 -9.27 -0.48
C ALA A 60 -14.53 -7.81 0.02
N PRO A 61 -15.11 -6.84 -0.71
CA PRO A 61 -15.22 -5.46 -0.28
C PRO A 61 -15.74 -5.29 1.16
N GLY A 62 -15.12 -4.39 1.91
CA GLY A 62 -15.44 -4.08 3.30
C GLY A 62 -14.77 -4.95 4.35
N ASN A 63 -14.06 -6.03 3.98
CA ASN A 63 -13.44 -6.94 4.95
C ASN A 63 -11.94 -6.69 5.21
N GLY A 64 -11.34 -5.68 4.55
CA GLY A 64 -9.88 -5.51 4.51
C GLY A 64 -9.18 -6.68 3.80
N GLY A 65 -7.85 -6.70 3.79
CA GLY A 65 -7.06 -7.70 3.07
C GLY A 65 -6.69 -7.25 1.65
N LEU A 66 -6.45 -8.20 0.74
CA LEU A 66 -6.11 -7.88 -0.66
C LEU A 66 -7.37 -7.77 -1.52
N CYS A 67 -7.39 -6.81 -2.44
CA CYS A 67 -8.43 -6.73 -3.48
C CYS A 67 -8.15 -7.73 -4.60
N GLU A 68 -6.91 -7.74 -5.08
CA GLU A 68 -6.35 -8.70 -6.01
C GLU A 68 -4.90 -8.96 -5.61
N GLY A 69 -4.29 -10.03 -6.10
CA GLY A 69 -2.89 -10.30 -5.78
C GLY A 69 -2.26 -11.41 -6.61
N ALA A 70 -0.95 -11.53 -6.46
CA ALA A 70 -0.13 -12.61 -6.99
C ALA A 70 0.64 -13.30 -5.86
N VAL A 71 1.13 -14.51 -6.12
CA VAL A 71 1.95 -15.24 -5.16
C VAL A 71 3.41 -15.14 -5.58
N TYR A 72 4.27 -14.81 -4.62
CA TYR A 72 5.72 -14.78 -4.78
C TYR A 72 6.38 -15.75 -3.84
N GLN A 73 7.44 -16.40 -4.31
CA GLN A 73 8.25 -17.31 -3.54
C GLN A 73 9.62 -16.68 -3.27
N GLN A 74 10.07 -16.74 -2.02
CA GLN A 74 11.44 -16.41 -1.66
C GLN A 74 12.40 -17.44 -2.27
N ASP A 75 13.35 -16.98 -3.08
CA ASP A 75 14.32 -17.87 -3.72
C ASP A 75 15.24 -18.48 -2.66
N ALA A 76 15.41 -19.80 -2.69
CA ALA A 76 16.17 -20.54 -1.67
C ALA A 76 17.68 -20.20 -1.65
N ALA A 77 18.22 -19.69 -2.76
CA ALA A 77 19.63 -19.31 -2.88
C ALA A 77 19.86 -17.80 -2.69
N ALA A 78 18.80 -16.99 -2.53
CA ALA A 78 18.90 -15.56 -2.36
C ALA A 78 18.86 -15.18 -0.86
N PRO A 79 19.47 -14.05 -0.46
CA PRO A 79 19.22 -13.47 0.86
C PRO A 79 17.71 -13.23 1.09
N GLY A 80 17.25 -13.44 2.32
CA GLY A 80 15.85 -13.27 2.69
C GLY A 80 15.36 -11.84 2.45
N VAL A 81 14.27 -11.68 1.69
CA VAL A 81 13.69 -10.37 1.41
C VAL A 81 13.18 -9.75 2.71
N THR A 82 13.51 -8.47 2.90
CA THR A 82 13.10 -7.72 4.09
C THR A 82 11.62 -7.36 4.02
N VAL A 83 10.93 -7.55 5.14
CA VAL A 83 9.54 -7.15 5.35
C VAL A 83 9.38 -6.37 6.64
N TYR A 84 8.48 -5.41 6.64
CA TYR A 84 8.16 -4.53 7.75
C TYR A 84 6.72 -4.72 8.17
N ARG A 85 6.47 -4.67 9.47
CA ARG A 85 5.12 -4.68 10.02
C ARG A 85 4.98 -3.62 11.08
N VAL A 86 3.97 -2.78 10.91
CA VAL A 86 3.48 -1.92 11.98
C VAL A 86 2.48 -2.73 12.81
N TRP A 87 2.63 -2.72 14.13
CA TRP A 87 1.84 -3.51 15.05
C TRP A 87 1.47 -2.71 16.30
N ASP A 88 0.54 -3.26 17.08
CA ASP A 88 0.08 -2.67 18.33
C ASP A 88 0.82 -3.32 19.50
N SER A 89 1.67 -2.54 20.18
CA SER A 89 2.44 -3.00 21.33
C SER A 89 1.59 -3.46 22.51
N ALA A 90 0.33 -3.00 22.61
CA ALA A 90 -0.62 -3.50 23.60
C ALA A 90 -1.15 -4.92 23.27
N LYS A 91 -0.88 -5.43 22.05
CA LYS A 91 -1.27 -6.76 21.56
C LYS A 91 -0.03 -7.55 21.11
N PRO A 92 0.85 -8.00 22.04
CA PRO A 92 2.14 -8.61 21.71
C PRO A 92 2.04 -9.86 20.82
N ASN A 93 0.97 -10.64 20.94
CA ASN A 93 0.73 -11.80 20.09
C ASN A 93 0.48 -11.42 18.61
N SER A 94 0.19 -10.15 18.31
CA SER A 94 0.02 -9.64 16.96
C SER A 94 1.33 -9.22 16.29
N ARG A 95 2.46 -9.19 17.03
CA ARG A 95 3.75 -8.69 16.55
C ARG A 95 4.20 -9.34 15.24
N LEU A 96 4.06 -10.66 15.11
CA LEU A 96 4.41 -11.42 13.89
C LEU A 96 3.17 -11.88 13.11
N GLY A 97 2.11 -11.06 13.08
CA GLY A 97 0.88 -11.36 12.35
C GLY A 97 1.07 -11.48 10.84
N ARG A 98 -0.05 -11.52 10.10
CA ARG A 98 -0.05 -11.90 8.68
C ARG A 98 0.23 -10.76 7.70
N TRP A 99 0.10 -9.50 8.13
CA TRP A 99 0.15 -8.34 7.23
C TRP A 99 1.45 -7.56 7.37
N TRP A 100 2.16 -7.39 6.26
CA TRP A 100 3.49 -6.80 6.15
C TRP A 100 3.59 -5.88 4.92
N SER A 101 4.72 -5.19 4.78
CA SER A 101 5.10 -4.40 3.60
C SER A 101 6.56 -4.68 3.24
N PHE A 102 6.92 -4.57 1.97
CA PHE A 102 8.34 -4.57 1.55
C PHE A 102 9.05 -3.25 1.83
N SER A 103 8.31 -2.17 2.05
CA SER A 103 8.87 -0.85 2.32
C SER A 103 8.72 -0.49 3.79
N GLN A 104 9.74 0.19 4.31
CA GLN A 104 9.71 0.73 5.67
C GLN A 104 8.51 1.69 5.82
N PRO A 105 7.69 1.54 6.88
CA PRO A 105 6.53 2.40 7.09
C PRO A 105 6.98 3.83 7.42
N GLN A 106 6.27 4.82 6.89
CA GLN A 106 6.59 6.24 7.05
C GLN A 106 5.32 7.06 7.28
N GLY A 107 5.51 8.26 7.82
CA GLY A 107 4.46 9.25 8.02
C GLY A 107 3.58 8.99 9.25
N PRO A 108 2.53 9.82 9.44
CA PRO A 108 1.64 9.72 10.60
C PRO A 108 0.79 8.45 10.57
N VAL A 109 0.41 7.94 11.77
CA VAL A 109 -0.44 6.74 11.93
C VAL A 109 -1.72 6.83 11.10
N ALA A 110 -2.45 7.94 11.16
CA ALA A 110 -3.71 8.10 10.44
C ALA A 110 -3.54 8.00 8.91
N LYS A 111 -2.42 8.51 8.36
CA LYS A 111 -2.11 8.36 6.94
C LYS A 111 -1.79 6.90 6.62
N TYR A 112 -0.98 6.24 7.44
CA TYR A 112 -0.65 4.83 7.24
C TYR A 112 -1.88 3.93 7.31
N GLN A 113 -2.82 4.21 8.22
CA GLN A 113 -4.11 3.52 8.32
C GLN A 113 -4.93 3.70 7.05
N ALA A 114 -5.11 4.93 6.58
CA ALA A 114 -5.86 5.21 5.35
C ALA A 114 -5.22 4.57 4.12
N ASP A 115 -3.89 4.69 3.99
CA ASP A 115 -3.13 4.13 2.89
C ASP A 115 -3.18 2.59 2.87
N ASN A 116 -3.40 1.92 4.01
CA ASN A 116 -3.45 0.46 4.08
C ASN A 116 -4.86 -0.09 4.39
N ALA A 117 -5.89 0.77 4.40
CA ALA A 117 -7.26 0.44 4.79
C ALA A 117 -7.35 -0.31 6.14
N ILE A 118 -6.63 0.18 7.16
CA ILE A 118 -6.59 -0.40 8.50
C ILE A 118 -7.49 0.42 9.42
N CYS A 119 -8.62 -0.15 9.87
CA CYS A 119 -9.53 0.53 10.77
C CYS A 119 -8.84 0.92 12.09
N PRO A 120 -9.06 2.14 12.62
CA PRO A 120 -8.44 2.59 13.88
C PRO A 120 -8.76 1.67 15.06
N SER A 121 -9.99 1.15 15.13
CA SER A 121 -10.42 0.18 16.14
C SER A 121 -9.66 -1.17 16.12
N TRP A 122 -9.03 -1.54 15.00
CA TRP A 122 -8.32 -2.82 14.88
C TRP A 122 -6.94 -2.79 15.55
N SER A 123 -6.22 -1.67 15.46
CA SER A 123 -4.82 -1.58 15.88
C SER A 123 -4.37 -0.13 16.09
N GLN A 124 -3.69 0.13 17.21
CA GLN A 124 -3.09 1.45 17.47
C GLN A 124 -1.89 1.76 16.58
N LEU A 125 -1.23 0.73 16.01
CA LEU A 125 -0.11 0.86 15.09
C LEU A 125 1.00 1.78 15.65
N ASN A 126 1.58 1.39 16.78
CA ASN A 126 2.52 2.23 17.52
C ASN A 126 3.94 1.65 17.60
N SER A 127 4.21 0.53 16.92
CA SER A 127 5.53 -0.11 16.91
C SER A 127 5.84 -0.76 15.56
N VAL A 128 7.11 -0.87 15.22
CA VAL A 128 7.58 -1.49 13.97
C VAL A 128 8.48 -2.68 14.28
N VAL A 129 8.25 -3.77 13.57
CA VAL A 129 9.20 -4.89 13.49
C VAL A 129 9.64 -5.08 12.04
N ARG A 130 10.94 -5.30 11.85
CA ARG A 130 11.56 -5.66 10.58
C ARG A 130 12.01 -7.11 10.65
N CYS A 131 11.71 -7.92 9.64
CA CYS A 131 12.18 -9.30 9.55
C CYS A 131 12.62 -9.61 8.12
N GLN A 132 13.14 -10.82 7.91
CA GLN A 132 13.43 -11.40 6.60
C GLN A 132 12.49 -12.58 6.36
N LEU A 133 12.04 -12.75 5.12
CA LEU A 133 11.31 -13.96 4.70
C LEU A 133 12.26 -15.16 4.72
N LYS A 134 11.79 -16.30 5.28
CA LYS A 134 12.55 -17.56 5.26
C LYS A 134 12.70 -18.07 3.82
N ALA A 135 13.78 -18.79 3.55
CA ALA A 135 14.01 -19.42 2.26
C ALA A 135 12.83 -20.30 1.81
N GLY A 136 12.42 -20.18 0.54
CA GLY A 136 11.38 -21.02 -0.05
C GLY A 136 9.93 -20.67 0.31
N VAL A 137 9.69 -19.74 1.26
CA VAL A 137 8.32 -19.39 1.66
C VAL A 137 7.59 -18.67 0.55
N GLN A 138 6.27 -18.87 0.52
CA GLN A 138 5.38 -18.17 -0.39
C GLN A 138 4.54 -17.14 0.37
N VAL A 139 4.40 -15.97 -0.24
CA VAL A 139 3.59 -14.84 0.24
C VAL A 139 2.61 -14.41 -0.85
N ALA A 140 1.49 -13.84 -0.47
CA ALA A 140 0.59 -13.18 -1.42
C ALA A 140 0.82 -11.66 -1.36
N VAL A 141 0.90 -11.02 -2.50
CA VAL A 141 1.16 -9.58 -2.62
C VAL A 141 0.11 -8.96 -3.52
N GLY A 142 -0.41 -7.81 -3.14
CA GLY A 142 -1.34 -7.07 -3.99
C GLY A 142 -1.94 -5.84 -3.32
N THR A 143 -2.83 -5.18 -4.04
CA THR A 143 -3.46 -3.92 -3.62
C THR A 143 -4.46 -4.15 -2.49
N GLY A 144 -4.61 -3.17 -1.60
CA GLY A 144 -5.50 -3.26 -0.44
C GLY A 144 -6.99 -3.23 -0.82
N GLN A 145 -7.79 -4.02 -0.12
CA GLN A 145 -9.25 -3.99 -0.18
C GLN A 145 -9.80 -2.91 0.77
N SER A 146 -11.00 -2.42 0.46
CA SER A 146 -11.81 -1.59 1.35
C SER A 146 -12.07 -2.26 2.71
N ALA A 147 -12.30 -1.45 3.74
CA ALA A 147 -12.58 -1.90 5.09
C ALA A 147 -13.76 -1.13 5.68
N ASN A 148 -14.74 -1.86 6.22
CA ASN A 148 -15.85 -1.29 6.95
C ASN A 148 -15.46 -1.15 8.43
N CYS A 149 -15.42 0.08 8.94
CA CYS A 149 -14.69 0.40 10.17
C CYS A 149 -15.57 0.85 11.33
N ALA A 150 -16.89 0.68 11.23
CA ALA A 150 -17.85 1.14 12.22
C ALA A 150 -17.37 0.89 13.68
N PRO A 151 -17.38 1.91 14.55
CA PRO A 151 -18.00 3.24 14.36
C PRO A 151 -17.15 4.27 13.59
N ASP A 152 -15.92 3.93 13.20
CA ASP A 152 -15.05 4.82 12.44
C ASP A 152 -15.48 4.88 10.96
N PRO A 153 -15.10 5.93 10.20
CA PRO A 153 -15.32 5.99 8.77
C PRO A 153 -14.66 4.82 8.01
N ASP A 154 -15.38 4.26 7.05
CA ASP A 154 -14.88 3.19 6.17
C ASP A 154 -13.72 3.69 5.30
N PHE A 155 -12.84 2.76 4.92
CA PHE A 155 -11.78 3.02 3.95
C PHE A 155 -12.11 2.46 2.57
N PRO A 156 -11.84 3.20 1.48
CA PRO A 156 -11.96 2.68 0.13
C PRO A 156 -10.87 1.64 -0.18
N PRO A 157 -10.95 0.93 -1.31
CA PRO A 157 -9.82 0.14 -1.81
C PRO A 157 -8.55 1.00 -1.94
N SER A 158 -7.39 0.41 -1.67
CA SER A 158 -6.11 1.11 -1.65
C SER A 158 -5.15 0.62 -2.74
N PRO A 159 -4.44 1.53 -3.45
CA PRO A 159 -3.44 1.14 -4.44
C PRO A 159 -2.13 0.65 -3.80
N VAL A 160 -1.98 0.76 -2.48
CA VAL A 160 -0.78 0.32 -1.76
C VAL A 160 -0.72 -1.20 -1.75
N ASN A 161 0.44 -1.73 -2.14
CA ASN A 161 0.67 -3.17 -2.10
C ASN A 161 0.95 -3.61 -0.66
N GLN A 162 0.21 -4.62 -0.20
CA GLN A 162 0.41 -5.28 1.08
C GLN A 162 0.96 -6.68 0.85
N VAL A 163 1.73 -7.18 1.82
CA VAL A 163 2.33 -8.52 1.80
C VAL A 163 1.64 -9.36 2.86
N TYR A 164 0.87 -10.33 2.39
CA TYR A 164 0.30 -11.37 3.22
C TYR A 164 1.32 -12.50 3.41
N VAL A 165 1.78 -12.66 4.64
CA VAL A 165 2.67 -13.73 5.08
C VAL A 165 1.84 -14.75 5.88
N PRO A 166 1.84 -16.05 5.53
CA PRO A 166 1.02 -17.06 6.20
C PRO A 166 1.60 -17.48 7.56
N ASN A 167 1.83 -16.53 8.47
CA ASN A 167 2.14 -16.80 9.87
C ASN A 167 0.85 -17.29 10.56
N THR A 168 0.66 -18.61 10.63
CA THR A 168 -0.61 -19.20 11.10
C THR A 168 -0.62 -19.50 12.60
N SER A 169 0.55 -19.76 13.19
CA SER A 169 0.72 -20.07 14.61
C SER A 169 2.14 -19.76 15.07
N PRO A 170 2.43 -19.75 16.39
CA PRO A 170 3.80 -19.62 16.89
C PRO A 170 4.78 -20.67 16.35
N ASP A 171 4.28 -21.86 15.99
CA ASP A 171 5.07 -22.96 15.42
C ASP A 171 5.22 -22.87 13.89
N ASP A 172 4.47 -21.97 13.24
CA ASP A 172 4.40 -21.82 11.79
C ASP A 172 4.64 -20.36 11.37
N ILE A 173 5.80 -19.83 11.78
CA ILE A 173 6.27 -18.48 11.44
C ILE A 173 7.17 -18.55 10.20
N GLN A 174 6.85 -17.74 9.20
CA GLN A 174 7.51 -17.70 7.88
C GLN A 174 8.58 -16.61 7.76
N VAL A 175 8.82 -15.87 8.84
CA VAL A 175 9.84 -14.82 8.93
C VAL A 175 10.92 -15.20 9.95
N GLU A 176 12.10 -14.61 9.79
CA GLU A 176 13.24 -14.78 10.66
C GLU A 176 14.08 -13.50 10.75
N ASN A 177 15.16 -13.54 11.54
CA ASN A 177 16.09 -12.41 11.72
C ASN A 177 15.37 -11.09 12.09
N CYS A 178 14.36 -11.19 12.95
CA CYS A 178 13.50 -10.08 13.30
C CYS A 178 14.18 -9.09 14.26
N GLN A 179 14.07 -7.80 13.96
CA GLN A 179 14.59 -6.69 14.73
C GLN A 179 13.45 -5.73 15.10
N ASP A 180 13.46 -5.26 16.33
CA ASP A 180 12.57 -4.21 16.78
C ASP A 180 13.10 -2.86 16.28
N GLU A 181 12.28 -2.14 15.53
CA GLU A 181 12.63 -0.83 14.96
C GLU A 181 12.06 0.32 15.81
N GLY A 182 11.43 0.00 16.94
CA GLY A 182 10.91 0.96 17.91
C GLY A 182 9.53 1.52 17.53
N ALA A 183 9.30 2.76 17.97
CA ALA A 183 8.00 3.42 17.86
C ALA A 183 7.59 3.71 16.40
N PHE A 184 6.29 3.63 16.13
CA PHE A 184 5.68 4.17 14.91
C PHE A 184 4.69 5.29 15.26
N PRO A 185 4.81 6.48 14.63
CA PRO A 185 5.94 6.93 13.82
C PRO A 185 7.22 7.02 14.68
N PRO A 186 8.41 7.02 14.06
CA PRO A 186 9.64 7.28 14.80
C PRO A 186 9.56 8.65 15.48
N ALA A 187 10.14 8.77 16.68
CA ALA A 187 10.29 10.05 17.34
C ALA A 187 11.13 10.99 16.44
N MET A 188 10.69 12.24 16.32
CA MET A 188 11.44 13.30 15.61
C MET A 188 12.66 13.74 16.42
#